data_AF-A0A2T3ZCA0-F1
#
_entry.id   AF-A0A2T3ZCA0-F1
#
_cell.length_a   1.000
_cell.length_b   1.000
_cell.length_c   1.000
_cell.angle_alpha   90.00
_cell.angle_beta   90.00
_cell.angle_gamma   90.00
#
_symmetry.space_group_name_H-M   'P 1'
#
loop_
_entity.id
_entity.type
_entity.pdbx_description
1 polymer ?
#
loop_
_entity_poly.entity_id
_entity_poly.type
_entity_poly.pdbx_seq_one_letter_code
_entity_poly.pdbx_strand_id
1 'polypeptide(L)' 'MSHAINEIDAVSICGELGVMKVNIDELPEGVSLEDVRLCADHPLGRDRSLDPSDGASIPPEYMEIHHLDME' A
#
# COMPACT_ATOMS: atom_id res chain seq x y z
N MET A 1 -0.50 22.92 -24.62
CA MET A 1 -1.48 22.32 -23.70
C MET A 1 -1.04 20.90 -23.42
N SER A 2 -0.46 20.72 -22.25
CA SER A 2 0.34 19.57 -21.82
C SER A 2 -0.45 18.74 -20.84
N HIS A 3 -1.19 17.73 -21.32
CA HIS A 3 -1.70 16.65 -20.46
C HIS A 3 -1.73 15.32 -21.23
N ALA A 4 -0.78 15.13 -22.15
CA ALA A 4 -0.40 13.82 -22.62
C ALA A 4 0.55 13.17 -21.58
N ILE A 5 0.04 12.93 -20.37
CA ILE A 5 0.59 11.86 -19.56
C ILE A 5 0.03 10.58 -20.14
N ASN A 6 0.91 9.61 -20.37
CA ASN A 6 0.58 8.26 -20.83
C ASN A 6 -0.75 7.79 -20.22
N GLU A 7 -1.80 7.73 -21.05
CA GLU A 7 -3.06 7.04 -20.77
C GLU A 7 -2.77 5.54 -20.68
N ILE A 8 -2.08 5.11 -19.64
CA ILE A 8 -2.24 3.74 -19.21
C ILE A 8 -3.64 3.72 -18.63
N ASP A 9 -4.58 3.15 -19.38
CA ASP A 9 -5.97 2.97 -18.95
C ASP A 9 -5.96 2.35 -17.55
N ALA A 10 -6.50 3.08 -16.56
CA ALA A 10 -6.52 2.65 -15.17
C ALA A 10 -7.23 1.29 -15.03
N VAL A 11 -8.18 0.99 -15.93
CA VAL A 11 -8.82 -0.33 -16.02
C VAL A 11 -7.81 -1.41 -16.40
N SER A 12 -6.91 -1.13 -17.35
CA SER A 12 -5.81 -2.03 -17.72
C SER A 12 -4.78 -2.20 -16.61
N ILE A 13 -4.50 -1.17 -15.80
CA ILE A 13 -3.57 -1.28 -14.66
C ILE A 13 -4.19 -2.16 -13.57
N CYS A 14 -5.43 -1.87 -13.21
CA CYS A 14 -6.05 -2.48 -12.04
C CYS A 14 -6.65 -3.85 -12.32
N GLY A 15 -7.08 -4.14 -13.56
CA GLY A 15 -7.65 -5.43 -13.95
C GLY A 15 -8.74 -5.88 -12.98
N GLU A 16 -8.55 -7.05 -12.37
CA GLU A 16 -9.49 -7.66 -11.42
C GLU A 16 -9.59 -6.92 -10.07
N LEU A 17 -8.58 -6.11 -9.71
CA LEU A 17 -8.59 -5.33 -8.47
C LEU A 17 -9.59 -4.17 -8.50
N GLY A 18 -10.05 -3.79 -9.70
CA GLY A 18 -10.91 -2.63 -9.92
C GLY A 18 -10.21 -1.29 -9.70
N VAL A 19 -10.71 -0.25 -10.37
CA VAL A 19 -10.23 1.13 -10.19
C VAL A 19 -10.86 1.72 -8.93
N MET A 20 -10.05 2.40 -8.13
CA MET A 20 -10.51 3.10 -6.93
C MET A 20 -11.48 4.24 -7.30
N LYS A 21 -12.62 4.29 -6.61
CA LYS A 21 -13.58 5.40 -6.71
C LYS A 21 -13.52 6.21 -5.43
N VAL A 22 -13.21 7.49 -5.55
CA VAL A 22 -13.03 8.41 -4.42
C VAL A 22 -14.00 9.56 -4.57
N ASN A 23 -14.68 9.90 -3.48
CA ASN A 23 -15.35 11.19 -3.36
C ASN A 23 -14.35 12.20 -2.80
N ILE A 24 -14.07 13.27 -3.56
CA ILE A 24 -13.08 14.29 -3.17
C ILE A 24 -13.51 14.99 -1.88
N ASP A 25 -14.82 15.16 -1.66
CA ASP A 25 -15.35 15.82 -0.48
C ASP A 25 -15.21 14.97 0.81
N GLU A 26 -14.86 13.70 0.66
CA GLU A 26 -14.62 12.76 1.77
C GLU A 26 -13.13 12.57 2.07
N LEU A 27 -12.25 13.22 1.31
CA LEU A 27 -10.81 13.13 1.57
C LEU A 27 -10.43 13.94 2.81
N PRO A 28 -9.51 13.41 3.66
CA PRO A 28 -8.97 14.17 4.78
C PRO A 28 -8.27 15.46 4.32
N GLU A 29 -8.23 16.46 5.19
CA GLU A 29 -7.52 17.71 4.90
C GLU A 29 -6.04 17.43 4.56
N GLY A 30 -5.57 18.05 3.48
CA GLY A 30 -4.18 17.89 3.01
C GLY A 30 -3.92 16.62 2.20
N VAL A 31 -4.92 15.77 1.97
CA VAL A 31 -4.82 14.60 1.08
C VAL A 31 -5.30 14.97 -0.31
N SER A 32 -4.47 14.69 -1.31
CA SER A 32 -4.78 14.90 -2.72
C SER A 32 -5.07 13.57 -3.43
N LEU A 33 -5.61 13.62 -4.65
CA LEU A 33 -5.94 12.40 -5.41
C LEU A 33 -4.71 11.55 -5.76
N GLU A 34 -3.53 12.16 -5.88
CA GLU A 34 -2.26 11.46 -6.11
C GLU A 34 -1.79 10.65 -4.89
N ASP A 35 -2.25 11.01 -3.70
CA ASP A 35 -1.99 10.26 -2.46
C ASP A 35 -2.90 9.02 -2.34
N VAL A 36 -3.96 8.93 -3.15
CA VAL A 36 -4.89 7.81 -3.13
C VAL A 36 -4.40 6.68 -4.03
N ARG A 37 -4.47 5.46 -3.52
CA ARG A 37 -4.19 4.25 -4.31
C ARG A 37 -5.08 4.19 -5.57
N LEU A 38 -4.48 3.82 -6.70
CA LEU A 38 -5.18 3.72 -7.98
C LEU A 38 -6.19 2.57 -8.02
N CYS A 39 -5.88 1.42 -7.41
CA CYS A 39 -6.71 0.21 -7.46
C CYS A 39 -7.43 -0.06 -6.13
N ALA A 40 -8.64 -0.61 -6.20
CA ALA A 40 -9.56 -0.74 -5.07
C ALA A 40 -9.19 -1.89 -4.13
N ASP A 41 -8.94 -3.08 -4.67
CA ASP A 41 -8.86 -4.31 -3.88
C ASP A 41 -7.44 -4.87 -3.76
N HIS A 42 -6.46 -4.00 -3.50
CA HIS A 42 -5.12 -4.50 -3.15
C HIS A 42 -5.20 -5.39 -1.91
N PRO A 43 -4.73 -6.66 -1.98
CA PRO A 43 -4.70 -7.53 -0.82
C PRO A 43 -3.86 -6.84 0.27
N LEU A 44 -4.23 -7.06 1.54
CA LEU A 44 -3.58 -6.47 2.74
C LEU A 44 -2.14 -6.98 2.98
N GLY A 45 -1.43 -7.32 1.90
CA GLY A 45 -0.24 -8.14 1.92
C GLY A 45 -0.59 -9.63 2.03
N ARG A 46 0.45 -10.46 1.96
CA ARG A 46 0.33 -11.83 2.46
C ARG A 46 0.35 -11.73 3.99
N ASP A 47 -0.52 -12.48 4.67
CA ASP A 47 -0.31 -12.87 6.06
C ASP A 47 0.95 -13.73 6.10
N ARG A 48 2.12 -13.07 6.12
CA ARG A 48 3.42 -13.72 6.24
C ARG A 48 3.90 -13.50 7.65
N SER A 49 4.27 -14.59 8.31
CA SER A 49 5.15 -14.51 9.46
C SER A 49 6.46 -13.90 8.98
N LEU A 50 6.79 -12.72 9.48
CA LEU A 50 8.09 -12.11 9.27
C LEU A 50 9.00 -12.65 10.36
N ASP A 51 9.61 -13.80 10.12
CA ASP A 51 10.64 -14.32 11.02
C ASP A 51 12.00 -13.70 10.64
N PRO A 52 12.59 -12.86 11.51
CA PRO A 52 13.91 -12.30 11.22
C PRO A 52 15.01 -13.37 11.14
N SER A 53 14.81 -14.54 11.78
CA SER A 53 15.70 -15.71 11.67
C SER A 53 15.68 -16.33 10.27
N ASP A 54 14.53 -16.25 9.58
CA ASP A 54 14.38 -16.67 8.18
C ASP A 54 14.78 -15.56 7.19
N GLY A 55 15.37 -14.45 7.68
CA GLY A 55 15.87 -13.36 6.85
C GLY A 55 14.81 -12.33 6.45
N ALA A 56 13.67 -12.29 7.15
CA ALA A 56 12.71 -11.21 6.95
C ALA A 56 13.32 -9.86 7.33
N SER A 57 13.21 -8.87 6.44
CA SER A 57 13.56 -7.48 6.77
C SER A 57 12.38 -6.84 7.51
N ILE A 58 12.56 -6.49 8.78
CA ILE A 58 11.53 -5.92 9.65
C ILE A 58 11.99 -4.53 10.11
N PRO A 59 11.10 -3.52 10.22
CA PRO A 59 11.46 -2.21 10.76
C PRO A 59 12.05 -2.31 12.18
N PRO A 60 12.96 -1.37 12.56
CA PRO A 60 13.69 -1.44 13.84
C PRO A 60 12.79 -1.51 15.08
N GLU A 61 11.61 -0.87 15.02
CA GLU A 61 10.62 -0.83 16.09
C GLU A 61 10.05 -2.21 16.49
N TYR A 62 10.17 -3.22 15.63
CA TYR A 62 9.71 -4.59 15.91
C TYR A 62 10.79 -5.50 16.53
N MET A 63 12.05 -5.06 16.60
CA MET A 63 13.12 -5.84 17.25
C MET A 63 13.08 -5.79 18.78
N GLU A 64 12.47 -4.77 19.40
CA GLU A 64 12.43 -4.65 20.87
C GLU A 64 11.53 -5.70 21.55
N ILE A 65 10.57 -6.29 20.83
CA ILE A 65 9.60 -7.22 21.40
C ILE A 65 10.19 -8.63 21.57
N HIS A 66 11.17 -9.02 20.74
CA HIS A 66 11.71 -10.39 20.71
C HIS A 66 13.03 -10.57 21.49
N HIS A 67 13.57 -9.53 22.12
CA HIS A 67 14.80 -9.65 22.95
C HIS A 67 14.52 -9.92 24.43
N LEU A 68 13.24 -10.09 24.83
CA LEU A 68 12.83 -10.36 26.21
C LEU A 68 12.66 -11.86 26.52
N ASP A 69 12.78 -12.75 25.53
CA ASP A 69 12.61 -14.21 25.69
C ASP A 69 13.92 -14.99 25.52
N MET A 70 15.04 -14.44 26.01
CA MET A 70 16.30 -15.19 26.09
C MET A 70 16.96 -15.00 27.46
N GLU A 71 16.31 -15.53 28.50
CA GLU A 71 16.98 -16.07 29.69
C GLU A 71 17.05 -17.60 29.59
#